data_AF-A0A968PAP7-F1
#
_entry.id   AF-A0A968PAP7-F1
#
_cell.length_a   1.000
_cell.length_b   1.000
_cell.length_c   1.000
_cell.angle_alpha   90.00
_cell.angle_beta   90.00
_cell.angle_gamma   90.00
#
_symmetry.space_group_name_H-M   'P 1'
#
loop_
_entity.id
_entity.type
_entity.pdbx_description
1 polymer ?
#
loop_
_entity_poly.entity_id
_entity_poly.type
_entity_poly.pdbx_seq_one_letter_code
_entity_poly.pdbx_strand_id
1 'polypeptide(L)'
;MRSRAVCTGANSTGIRPSLRIQTCIHPVNPIDHHVLKVLQSKASPRSLVQRSGFIRRVFLDVIGTLPTTDEATAFQDDSNPDKRARLIDTLLERPEFNDYWAMKWCDILRVKSEHPINLWPNGVQAYHQWIRHSLAADMPYDQMARLMLTSSGSSFRVPQVNFYRAVQGQNPTSIAAAVALTFMGTRLETWQPQDSTNLEKFFSQVTYKATAEWKEQIVLNNPAPRQAIKSKFPDGKTVVIADGNDPRVVFADWLIGEDNPWFARCISNRIWAWLLGRGIIHEPDDIRPDNPPVNPALLEYLEKELVKSNYSLKHLYRLILNSRTYQQSSIARGDSAQATQYFAVYGIRPMEAEVLTDALIALFGTTVEYESPIPEPFTYIPPTQRTVALADASISSAFLELFGRPSRDTGLMSERSIQPTDAQRMYLLNASQIQNRLTSSTQLRRWTQPVKGKPNQWVDNIYQAMLSRKATNAEIAAINNYIKQAKTSTRDASLDLAWAIINSKEFQYKH
;
A
#
# COMPACT_ATOMS: atom_id res chain seq x y z
N MET A 1 -30.69 -10.19 0.11
CA MET A 1 -31.14 -9.76 1.45
C MET A 1 -31.37 -8.26 1.46
N ARG A 2 -32.56 -7.76 1.82
CA ARG A 2 -32.81 -6.31 1.94
C ARG A 2 -32.04 -5.78 3.17
N SER A 3 -31.07 -4.90 2.93
CA SER A 3 -30.18 -4.31 3.92
C SER A 3 -30.95 -3.42 4.91
N ARG A 4 -31.05 -3.82 6.19
CA ARG A 4 -31.69 -3.01 7.25
C ARG A 4 -30.79 -1.83 7.62
N ALA A 5 -31.38 -0.64 7.77
CA ALA A 5 -30.65 0.56 8.18
C ALA A 5 -30.08 0.41 9.60
N VAL A 6 -28.87 0.91 9.83
CA VAL A 6 -28.27 1.02 11.16
C VAL A 6 -28.38 2.48 11.60
N CYS A 7 -29.16 2.75 12.64
CA CYS A 7 -29.36 4.10 13.15
C CYS A 7 -28.57 4.28 14.46
N THR A 8 -27.61 5.20 14.48
CA THR A 8 -26.82 5.54 15.69
C THR A 8 -27.39 6.77 16.37
N GLY A 9 -27.66 6.71 17.68
CA GLY A 9 -28.04 7.86 18.49
C GLY A 9 -26.84 8.40 19.27
N ALA A 10 -26.52 9.68 19.13
CA ALA A 10 -25.55 10.34 20.00
C ALA A 10 -26.25 10.83 21.28
N ASN A 11 -25.75 10.44 22.46
CA ASN A 11 -26.19 11.01 23.74
C ASN A 11 -25.55 12.39 23.93
N SER A 12 -26.33 13.45 23.77
CA SER A 12 -25.94 14.77 24.27
C SER A 12 -26.40 14.92 25.72
N THR A 13 -25.47 14.90 26.66
CA THR A 13 -25.73 15.33 28.04
C THR A 13 -25.88 16.86 28.07
N GLY A 14 -27.10 17.35 28.30
CA GLY A 14 -27.34 18.71 28.80
C GLY A 14 -28.10 19.68 27.89
N ILE A 15 -29.41 19.81 28.18
CA ILE A 15 -30.27 21.02 28.11
C ILE A 15 -30.54 21.65 26.72
N ARG A 16 -31.43 21.00 25.96
CA ARG A 16 -32.62 21.51 25.20
C ARG A 16 -33.09 20.37 24.28
N PRO A 17 -34.40 20.17 24.03
CA PRO A 17 -34.87 19.13 23.12
C PRO A 17 -34.60 19.56 21.67
N SER A 18 -33.35 19.47 21.22
CA SER A 18 -33.02 19.54 19.80
C SER A 18 -33.36 18.19 19.17
N LEU A 19 -34.05 18.23 18.01
CA LEU A 19 -34.42 17.06 17.22
C LEU A 19 -33.25 16.06 17.16
N ARG A 20 -33.47 14.82 17.66
CA ARG A 20 -32.60 13.68 17.38
C ARG A 20 -32.63 13.44 15.86
N ILE A 21 -31.66 13.99 15.13
CA ILE A 21 -31.43 13.57 13.74
C ILE A 21 -30.77 12.19 13.84
N GLN A 22 -31.61 11.15 13.90
CA GLN A 22 -31.18 9.78 13.72
C GLN A 22 -30.69 9.67 12.28
N THR A 23 -29.37 9.70 12.10
CA THR A 23 -28.77 9.42 10.80
C THR A 23 -28.78 7.92 10.61
N CYS A 24 -29.78 7.42 9.89
CA CYS A 24 -29.83 6.02 9.51
C CYS A 24 -28.87 5.81 8.33
N ILE A 25 -27.85 4.99 8.56
CA ILE A 25 -26.81 4.68 7.58
C ILE A 25 -27.11 3.31 7.00
N HIS A 26 -27.17 3.24 5.67
CA HIS A 26 -27.39 2.00 4.94
C HIS A 26 -26.04 1.39 4.52
N PRO A 27 -25.78 0.11 4.85
CA PRO A 27 -24.60 -0.58 4.35
C PRO A 27 -24.74 -0.82 2.84
N VAL A 28 -23.67 -0.55 2.10
CA VAL A 28 -23.61 -0.73 0.63
C VAL A 28 -23.20 -2.16 0.30
N ASN A 29 -22.25 -2.71 1.06
CA ASN A 29 -21.82 -4.11 0.95
C ASN A 29 -21.70 -4.77 2.34
N PRO A 30 -21.41 -6.09 2.43
CA PRO A 30 -21.35 -6.77 3.73
C PRO A 30 -20.23 -6.28 4.65
N ILE A 31 -19.12 -5.73 4.12
CA ILE A 31 -18.07 -5.08 4.94
C ILE A 31 -18.69 -4.00 5.83
N ASP A 32 -19.54 -3.16 5.23
CA ASP A 32 -20.19 -2.08 5.96
C ASP A 32 -21.12 -2.59 7.05
N HIS A 33 -21.78 -3.73 6.84
CA HIS A 33 -22.60 -4.34 7.87
C HIS A 33 -21.77 -4.71 9.11
N HIS A 34 -20.62 -5.36 8.91
CA HIS A 34 -19.73 -5.75 10.00
C HIS A 34 -19.13 -4.55 10.73
N VAL A 35 -18.72 -3.51 10.00
CA VAL A 35 -18.16 -2.29 10.60
C VAL A 35 -19.23 -1.52 11.36
N LEU A 36 -20.40 -1.27 10.76
CA LEU A 36 -21.49 -0.53 11.39
C LEU A 36 -21.99 -1.22 12.67
N LYS A 37 -22.02 -2.56 12.71
CA LYS A 37 -22.41 -3.32 13.90
C LYS A 37 -21.48 -3.05 15.08
N VAL A 38 -20.17 -2.99 14.87
CA VAL A 38 -19.20 -2.65 15.93
C VAL A 38 -19.35 -1.18 16.34
N LEU A 39 -19.51 -0.29 15.36
CA LEU A 39 -19.65 1.15 15.59
C LEU A 39 -20.86 1.51 16.45
N GLN A 40 -21.99 0.80 16.33
CA GLN A 40 -23.18 1.01 17.19
C GLN A 40 -22.85 1.10 18.70
N SER A 41 -21.81 0.39 19.14
CA SER A 41 -21.39 0.34 20.54
C SER A 41 -20.14 1.17 20.89
N LYS A 42 -19.45 1.76 19.89
CA LYS A 42 -18.11 2.34 20.06
C LYS A 42 -17.96 3.76 19.49
N ALA A 43 -18.54 4.06 18.33
CA ALA A 43 -18.37 5.35 17.66
C ALA A 43 -19.46 5.61 16.60
N SER A 44 -19.71 6.86 16.25
CA SER A 44 -20.67 7.19 15.18
C SER A 44 -19.99 7.22 13.81
N PRO A 45 -20.50 6.47 12.80
CA PRO A 45 -19.94 6.48 11.44
C PRO A 45 -20.09 7.86 10.77
N ARG A 46 -19.21 8.19 9.82
CA ARG A 46 -19.22 9.50 9.16
C ARG A 46 -19.93 9.55 7.82
N SER A 47 -20.13 10.80 7.38
CA SER A 47 -20.53 11.10 6.01
C SER A 47 -19.47 10.60 5.03
N LEU A 48 -19.92 10.34 3.80
CA LEU A 48 -19.03 10.03 2.70
C LEU A 48 -18.09 11.20 2.42
N VAL A 49 -16.89 10.89 1.93
CA VAL A 49 -15.98 11.88 1.38
C VAL A 49 -16.61 12.57 0.17
N GLN A 50 -16.30 13.84 -0.04
CA GLN A 50 -16.75 14.59 -1.20
C GLN A 50 -16.18 14.01 -2.51
N ARG A 51 -16.76 14.35 -3.65
CA ARG A 51 -16.36 13.81 -4.97
C ARG A 51 -14.87 14.08 -5.28
N SER A 52 -14.39 15.28 -5.02
CA SER A 52 -12.98 15.67 -5.22
C SER A 52 -12.02 14.91 -4.31
N GLY A 53 -12.35 14.78 -3.03
CA GLY A 53 -11.56 13.98 -2.08
C GLY A 53 -11.54 12.50 -2.47
N PHE A 54 -12.67 11.94 -2.91
CA PHE A 54 -12.74 10.55 -3.37
C PHE A 54 -11.81 10.27 -4.54
N ILE A 55 -11.87 11.09 -5.61
CA ILE A 55 -11.06 10.84 -6.80
C ILE A 55 -9.56 10.93 -6.47
N ARG A 56 -9.15 11.95 -5.72
CA ARG A 56 -7.74 12.07 -5.31
C ARG A 56 -7.30 10.85 -4.50
N ARG A 57 -8.10 10.45 -3.51
CA ARG A 57 -7.80 9.32 -2.64
C ARG A 57 -7.66 8.02 -3.43
N VAL A 58 -8.62 7.69 -4.29
CA VAL A 58 -8.62 6.41 -5.01
C VAL A 58 -7.46 6.35 -6.02
N PHE A 59 -7.09 7.46 -6.67
CA PHE A 59 -5.90 7.49 -7.53
C PHE A 59 -4.62 7.23 -6.74
N LEU A 60 -4.46 7.89 -5.58
CA LEU A 60 -3.29 7.72 -4.71
C LEU A 60 -3.22 6.33 -4.05
N ASP A 61 -4.35 5.68 -3.82
CA ASP A 61 -4.41 4.37 -3.15
C ASP A 61 -4.38 3.19 -4.11
N VAL A 62 -4.84 3.35 -5.36
CA VAL A 62 -4.94 2.25 -6.32
C VAL A 62 -3.76 2.25 -7.28
N ILE A 63 -3.32 3.41 -7.76
CA ILE A 63 -2.28 3.52 -8.80
C ILE A 63 -1.10 4.43 -8.42
N GLY A 64 -1.13 5.01 -7.21
CA GLY A 64 -0.03 5.82 -6.68
C GLY A 64 0.27 7.07 -7.53
N THR A 65 -0.75 7.72 -8.11
CA THR A 65 -0.60 8.96 -8.88
C THR A 65 -1.66 9.99 -8.47
N LEU A 66 -1.49 11.23 -8.94
CA LEU A 66 -2.56 12.22 -8.93
C LEU A 66 -3.43 12.08 -10.18
N PRO A 67 -4.75 12.30 -10.09
CA PRO A 67 -5.58 12.38 -11.29
C PRO A 67 -5.19 13.62 -12.09
N THR A 68 -5.25 13.50 -13.41
CA THR A 68 -5.13 14.66 -14.30
C THR A 68 -6.33 15.60 -14.10
N THR A 69 -6.18 16.86 -14.54
CA THR A 69 -7.27 17.85 -14.48
C THR A 69 -8.51 17.38 -15.23
N ASP A 70 -8.32 16.67 -16.34
CA ASP A 70 -9.38 16.20 -17.22
C ASP A 70 -10.12 15.01 -16.59
N GLU A 71 -9.39 14.03 -16.04
CA GLU A 71 -9.98 12.93 -15.26
C GLU A 71 -10.76 13.45 -14.04
N ALA A 72 -10.20 14.42 -13.32
CA ALA A 72 -10.84 15.03 -12.16
C ALA A 72 -12.12 15.79 -12.54
N THR A 73 -12.12 16.51 -13.66
CA THR A 73 -13.30 17.24 -14.14
C THR A 73 -14.37 16.27 -14.64
N ALA A 74 -14.00 15.31 -15.48
CA ALA A 74 -14.91 14.30 -16.02
C ALA A 74 -15.63 13.52 -14.90
N PHE A 75 -14.90 13.12 -13.85
CA PHE A 75 -15.50 12.42 -12.71
C PHE A 75 -16.44 13.31 -11.88
N GLN A 76 -16.10 14.60 -11.73
CA GLN A 76 -16.93 15.54 -10.98
C GLN A 76 -18.26 15.80 -11.69
N ASP A 77 -18.21 15.92 -13.02
CA ASP A 77 -19.34 16.22 -13.90
C ASP A 77 -20.20 14.99 -14.22
N ASP A 78 -19.65 13.77 -14.09
CA ASP A 78 -20.42 12.53 -14.27
C ASP A 78 -21.57 12.43 -13.25
N SER A 79 -22.80 12.31 -13.74
CA SER A 79 -24.02 12.14 -12.93
C SER A 79 -24.40 10.68 -12.68
N ASN A 80 -23.66 9.71 -13.22
CA ASN A 80 -23.95 8.29 -13.07
C ASN A 80 -23.84 7.87 -11.59
N PRO A 81 -24.85 7.18 -11.01
CA PRO A 81 -24.82 6.72 -9.62
C PRO A 81 -23.65 5.76 -9.33
N ASP A 82 -23.21 4.97 -10.31
CA ASP A 82 -22.17 3.95 -10.16
C ASP A 82 -20.77 4.45 -10.54
N LYS A 83 -20.60 5.76 -10.77
CA LYS A 83 -19.33 6.33 -11.24
C LYS A 83 -18.12 6.00 -10.35
N ARG A 84 -18.33 5.83 -9.03
CA ARG A 84 -17.27 5.43 -8.10
C ARG A 84 -16.78 4.01 -8.37
N ALA A 85 -17.71 3.07 -8.53
CA ALA A 85 -17.40 1.68 -8.84
C ALA A 85 -16.72 1.57 -10.21
N ARG A 86 -17.26 2.25 -11.23
CA ARG A 86 -16.67 2.29 -12.58
C ARG A 86 -15.25 2.85 -12.59
N LEU A 87 -15.00 3.92 -11.81
CA LEU A 87 -13.67 4.48 -11.67
C LEU A 87 -12.71 3.48 -11.01
N ILE A 88 -13.13 2.82 -9.93
CA ILE A 88 -12.33 1.78 -9.26
C ILE A 88 -11.98 0.67 -10.25
N ASP A 89 -12.95 0.15 -10.99
CA ASP A 89 -12.71 -0.90 -11.98
C ASP A 89 -11.73 -0.46 -13.07
N THR A 90 -11.86 0.77 -13.55
CA THR A 90 -10.93 1.34 -14.54
C THR A 90 -9.51 1.45 -13.99
N LEU A 91 -9.36 1.88 -12.73
CA LEU A 91 -8.05 2.05 -12.11
C LEU A 91 -7.36 0.70 -11.80
N LEU A 92 -8.12 -0.35 -11.49
CA LEU A 92 -7.56 -1.69 -11.22
C LEU A 92 -6.99 -2.37 -12.48
N GLU A 93 -7.43 -1.95 -13.68
CA GLU A 93 -6.93 -2.48 -14.95
C GLU A 93 -5.81 -1.63 -15.58
N ARG A 94 -5.48 -0.49 -14.97
CA ARG A 94 -4.40 0.38 -15.45
C ARG A 94 -3.01 -0.23 -15.19
N PRO A 95 -2.04 -0.05 -16.10
CA PRO A 95 -0.68 -0.56 -15.87
C PRO A 95 -0.03 0.03 -14.61
N GLU A 96 -0.39 1.25 -14.22
CA GLU A 96 0.10 1.92 -13.02
C GLU A 96 -0.29 1.20 -11.71
N PHE A 97 -1.40 0.44 -11.72
CA PHE A 97 -1.76 -0.44 -10.61
C PHE A 97 -0.64 -1.45 -10.35
N ASN A 98 -0.15 -2.08 -11.42
CA ASN A 98 0.87 -3.12 -11.32
C ASN A 98 2.17 -2.58 -10.74
N ASP A 99 2.59 -1.38 -11.15
CA ASP A 99 3.81 -0.74 -10.65
C ASP A 99 3.67 -0.38 -9.16
N TYR A 100 2.56 0.27 -8.80
CA TYR A 100 2.32 0.72 -7.41
C TYR A 100 2.20 -0.46 -6.43
N TRP A 101 1.48 -1.52 -6.81
CA TRP A 101 1.36 -2.69 -5.94
C TRP A 101 2.61 -3.57 -5.96
N ALA A 102 3.35 -3.65 -7.08
CA ALA A 102 4.66 -4.32 -7.08
C ALA A 102 5.61 -3.67 -6.07
N MET A 103 5.65 -2.33 -5.97
CA MET A 103 6.41 -1.62 -4.93
C MET A 103 6.04 -2.10 -3.52
N LYS A 104 4.75 -2.18 -3.19
CA LYS A 104 4.26 -2.65 -1.87
C LYS A 104 4.64 -4.10 -1.58
N TRP A 105 4.54 -4.96 -2.58
CA TRP A 105 4.92 -6.37 -2.46
C TRP A 105 6.43 -6.56 -2.32
N CYS A 106 7.21 -5.80 -3.08
CA CYS A 106 8.66 -5.82 -3.00
C CYS A 106 9.18 -5.46 -1.59
N ASP A 107 8.49 -4.55 -0.89
CA ASP A 107 8.84 -4.18 0.49
C ASP A 107 8.78 -5.40 1.44
N ILE A 108 7.71 -6.19 1.39
CA ILE A 108 7.54 -7.38 2.25
C ILE A 108 8.29 -8.62 1.73
N LEU A 109 8.61 -8.65 0.44
CA LEU A 109 9.34 -9.74 -0.21
C LEU A 109 10.85 -9.51 -0.28
N ARG A 110 11.35 -8.43 0.35
CA ARG A 110 12.79 -8.11 0.50
C ARG A 110 13.52 -8.03 -0.85
N VAL A 111 12.95 -7.30 -1.81
CA VAL A 111 13.54 -7.18 -3.16
C VAL A 111 14.63 -6.10 -3.16
N LYS A 112 15.89 -6.54 -3.04
CA LYS A 112 17.08 -5.66 -2.91
C LYS A 112 18.38 -6.34 -3.40
N SER A 113 19.26 -5.59 -4.08
CA SER A 113 20.55 -6.10 -4.57
C SER A 113 21.67 -6.05 -3.53
N GLU A 114 21.69 -5.03 -2.66
CA GLU A 114 22.72 -4.82 -1.65
C GLU A 114 22.56 -5.74 -0.42
N HIS A 115 23.62 -5.81 0.38
CA HIS A 115 23.57 -6.35 1.73
C HIS A 115 22.41 -5.72 2.54
N PRO A 116 21.70 -6.51 3.36
CA PRO A 116 21.93 -7.92 3.71
C PRO A 116 21.24 -8.93 2.78
N ILE A 117 20.46 -8.49 1.79
CA ILE A 117 19.66 -9.37 0.92
C ILE A 117 20.50 -10.03 -0.19
N ASN A 118 21.31 -9.25 -0.91
CA ASN A 118 22.27 -9.76 -1.91
C ASN A 118 21.65 -10.53 -3.11
N LEU A 119 20.51 -10.10 -3.67
CA LEU A 119 19.90 -10.77 -4.84
C LEU A 119 20.67 -10.57 -6.15
N TRP A 120 21.57 -9.57 -6.20
CA TRP A 120 22.16 -9.05 -7.43
C TRP A 120 21.12 -8.42 -8.40
N PRO A 121 21.48 -7.43 -9.22
CA PRO A 121 20.51 -6.72 -10.07
C PRO A 121 19.72 -7.63 -11.00
N ASN A 122 20.34 -8.68 -11.56
CA ASN A 122 19.63 -9.65 -12.41
C ASN A 122 18.53 -10.40 -11.62
N GLY A 123 18.82 -10.81 -10.38
CA GLY A 123 17.83 -11.47 -9.51
C GLY A 123 16.73 -10.51 -9.09
N VAL A 124 17.08 -9.26 -8.74
CA VAL A 124 16.11 -8.20 -8.41
C VAL A 124 15.16 -7.94 -9.57
N GLN A 125 15.68 -7.73 -10.78
CA GLN A 125 14.86 -7.42 -11.96
C GLN A 125 13.95 -8.60 -12.32
N ALA A 126 14.47 -9.83 -12.32
CA ALA A 126 13.67 -11.01 -12.58
C ALA A 126 12.53 -11.15 -11.54
N TYR A 127 12.85 -10.96 -10.25
CA TYR A 127 11.89 -11.10 -9.17
C TYR A 127 10.83 -10.00 -9.17
N HIS A 128 11.24 -8.74 -9.32
CA HIS A 128 10.34 -7.59 -9.44
C HIS A 128 9.40 -7.74 -10.64
N GLN A 129 9.94 -8.09 -11.81
CA GLN A 129 9.11 -8.31 -13.00
C GLN A 129 8.12 -9.44 -12.78
N TRP A 130 8.51 -10.56 -12.16
CA TRP A 130 7.58 -11.65 -11.88
C TRP A 130 6.46 -11.21 -10.93
N ILE A 131 6.77 -10.49 -9.85
CA ILE A 131 5.76 -9.94 -8.92
C ILE A 131 4.77 -9.05 -9.69
N ARG A 132 5.31 -8.11 -10.47
CA ARG A 132 4.51 -7.20 -11.29
C ARG A 132 3.60 -7.92 -12.29
N HIS A 133 4.12 -8.93 -13.00
CA HIS A 133 3.34 -9.73 -13.94
C HIS A 133 2.27 -10.57 -13.25
N SER A 134 2.57 -11.11 -12.06
CA SER A 134 1.62 -11.89 -11.26
C SER A 134 0.43 -11.02 -10.83
N LEU A 135 0.68 -9.77 -10.44
CA LEU A 135 -0.36 -8.78 -10.12
C LEU A 135 -1.16 -8.37 -11.36
N ALA A 136 -0.49 -8.14 -12.50
CA ALA A 136 -1.14 -7.78 -13.75
C ALA A 136 -2.11 -8.86 -14.24
N ALA A 137 -1.69 -10.13 -14.12
CA ALA A 137 -2.48 -11.30 -14.50
C ALA A 137 -3.55 -11.69 -13.46
N ASP A 138 -3.65 -10.98 -12.32
CA ASP A 138 -4.47 -11.37 -11.16
C ASP A 138 -4.26 -12.84 -10.79
N MET A 139 -2.99 -13.27 -10.74
CA MET A 139 -2.62 -14.62 -10.35
C MET A 139 -3.22 -14.93 -8.97
N PRO A 140 -3.93 -16.06 -8.82
CA PRO A 140 -4.44 -16.50 -7.53
C PRO A 140 -3.33 -16.49 -6.47
N TYR A 141 -3.60 -15.87 -5.32
CA TYR A 141 -2.57 -15.66 -4.30
C TYR A 141 -2.03 -16.97 -3.70
N ASP A 142 -2.87 -18.00 -3.59
CA ASP A 142 -2.47 -19.37 -3.26
C ASP A 142 -1.45 -19.94 -4.26
N GLN A 143 -1.69 -19.74 -5.56
CA GLN A 143 -0.74 -20.13 -6.60
C GLN A 143 0.57 -19.33 -6.50
N MET A 144 0.48 -18.02 -6.28
CA MET A 144 1.64 -17.16 -6.11
C MET A 144 2.50 -17.62 -4.91
N ALA A 145 1.87 -17.92 -3.77
CA ALA A 145 2.53 -18.45 -2.58
C ALA A 145 3.13 -19.84 -2.82
N ARG A 146 2.39 -20.75 -3.45
CA ARG A 146 2.88 -22.09 -3.78
C ARG A 146 4.10 -22.04 -4.68
N LEU A 147 4.11 -21.16 -5.68
CA LEU A 147 5.26 -20.99 -6.56
C LEU A 147 6.49 -20.47 -5.79
N MET A 148 6.33 -19.50 -4.88
CA MET A 148 7.44 -19.03 -4.04
C MET A 148 8.00 -20.13 -3.13
N LEU A 149 7.13 -20.98 -2.57
CA LEU A 149 7.54 -22.03 -1.63
C LEU A 149 8.12 -23.29 -2.31
N THR A 150 7.68 -23.63 -3.52
CA THR A 150 7.99 -24.94 -4.11
C THR A 150 8.93 -24.88 -5.31
N SER A 151 9.14 -23.71 -5.91
CA SER A 151 10.00 -23.58 -7.09
C SER A 151 11.44 -23.97 -6.79
N SER A 152 12.10 -24.50 -7.81
CA SER A 152 13.54 -24.84 -7.81
C SER A 152 14.14 -24.40 -9.14
N GLY A 153 15.35 -23.86 -9.12
CA GLY A 153 16.00 -23.34 -10.31
C GLY A 153 16.94 -22.18 -10.02
N SER A 154 17.43 -21.56 -11.10
CA SER A 154 18.34 -20.42 -11.05
C SER A 154 17.67 -19.17 -10.49
N SER A 155 18.36 -18.43 -9.62
CA SER A 155 17.94 -17.11 -9.13
C SER A 155 17.75 -16.05 -10.23
N PHE A 156 18.32 -16.25 -11.43
CA PHE A 156 18.20 -15.33 -12.55
C PHE A 156 17.18 -15.76 -13.61
N ARG A 157 16.72 -17.02 -13.57
CA ARG A 157 15.80 -17.58 -14.58
C ARG A 157 14.47 -18.04 -13.99
N VAL A 158 14.45 -18.45 -12.73
CA VAL A 158 13.26 -18.88 -11.98
C VAL A 158 13.01 -17.88 -10.86
N PRO A 159 12.35 -16.75 -11.14
CA PRO A 159 12.32 -15.59 -10.25
C PRO A 159 11.76 -15.88 -8.85
N GLN A 160 10.88 -16.87 -8.72
CA GLN A 160 10.21 -17.24 -7.48
C GLN A 160 11.19 -17.76 -6.42
N VAL A 161 12.31 -18.36 -6.83
CA VAL A 161 13.32 -18.84 -5.89
C VAL A 161 14.04 -17.70 -5.16
N ASN A 162 13.91 -16.46 -5.67
CA ASN A 162 14.47 -15.31 -5.00
C ASN A 162 13.80 -15.02 -3.65
N PHE A 163 12.61 -15.58 -3.38
CA PHE A 163 12.03 -15.56 -2.04
C PHE A 163 12.99 -16.16 -1.00
N TYR A 164 13.65 -17.29 -1.32
CA TYR A 164 14.64 -17.94 -0.45
C TYR A 164 15.98 -17.21 -0.45
N ARG A 165 16.41 -16.74 -1.63
CA ARG A 165 17.65 -15.96 -1.76
C ARG A 165 17.63 -14.67 -0.96
N ALA A 166 16.46 -14.05 -0.85
CA ALA A 166 16.23 -12.83 -0.10
C ALA A 166 16.15 -13.05 1.41
N VAL A 167 16.35 -14.27 1.91
CA VAL A 167 16.42 -14.57 3.34
C VAL A 167 17.87 -14.46 3.80
N GLN A 168 18.10 -13.58 4.78
CA GLN A 168 19.42 -13.42 5.39
C GLN A 168 19.89 -14.74 6.02
N GLY A 169 21.16 -15.10 5.79
CA GLY A 169 21.77 -16.31 6.34
C GLY A 169 21.35 -17.63 5.70
N GLN A 170 20.26 -17.67 4.91
CA GLN A 170 19.82 -18.84 4.11
C GLN A 170 19.67 -20.15 4.91
N ASN A 171 19.51 -20.06 6.23
CA ASN A 171 19.34 -21.21 7.12
C ASN A 171 17.85 -21.53 7.33
N PRO A 172 17.50 -22.75 7.75
CA PRO A 172 16.10 -23.18 7.91
C PRO A 172 15.28 -22.31 8.88
N THR A 173 15.89 -21.84 9.98
CA THR A 173 15.25 -20.93 10.96
C THR A 173 14.86 -19.60 10.34
N SER A 174 15.78 -18.93 9.65
CA SER A 174 15.52 -17.66 8.98
C SER A 174 14.50 -17.81 7.85
N ILE A 175 14.51 -18.95 7.13
CA ILE A 175 13.51 -19.25 6.11
C ILE A 175 12.13 -19.44 6.74
N ALA A 176 12.03 -20.24 7.81
CA ALA A 176 10.79 -20.44 8.55
C ALA A 176 10.23 -19.11 9.07
N ALA A 177 11.09 -18.23 9.59
CA ALA A 177 10.70 -16.90 10.05
C ALA A 177 10.15 -16.03 8.92
N ALA A 178 10.83 -16.00 7.76
CA ALA A 178 10.37 -15.27 6.59
C ALA A 178 9.03 -15.79 6.05
N VAL A 179 8.82 -17.11 6.05
CA VAL A 179 7.57 -17.75 5.64
C VAL A 179 6.42 -17.40 6.60
N ALA A 180 6.66 -17.53 7.91
CA ALA A 180 5.68 -17.20 8.94
C ALA A 180 5.28 -15.71 8.85
N LEU A 181 6.24 -14.81 8.69
CA LEU A 181 5.97 -13.38 8.55
C LEU A 181 5.21 -13.05 7.27
N THR A 182 5.65 -13.61 6.12
CA THR A 182 5.10 -13.26 4.81
C THR A 182 3.69 -13.82 4.62
N PHE A 183 3.47 -15.10 4.94
CA PHE A 183 2.24 -15.80 4.58
C PHE A 183 1.30 -16.08 5.75
N MET A 184 1.81 -16.06 6.99
CA MET A 184 0.98 -16.28 8.18
C MET A 184 0.75 -15.00 8.99
N GLY A 185 1.53 -13.95 8.73
CA GLY A 185 1.43 -12.66 9.42
C GLY A 185 1.82 -12.77 10.88
N THR A 186 2.74 -13.68 11.21
CA THR A 186 3.18 -13.93 12.58
C THR A 186 4.69 -13.83 12.69
N ARG A 187 5.19 -13.40 13.84
CA ARG A 187 6.63 -13.34 14.14
C ARG A 187 7.06 -14.63 14.82
N LEU A 188 8.00 -15.38 14.21
CA LEU A 188 8.40 -16.70 14.72
C LEU A 188 8.99 -16.65 16.13
N GLU A 189 9.54 -15.51 16.53
CA GLU A 189 10.12 -15.26 17.84
C GLU A 189 9.09 -15.08 18.97
N THR A 190 7.80 -14.94 18.64
CA THR A 190 6.72 -14.99 19.65
C THR A 190 6.17 -16.41 19.88
N TRP A 191 6.63 -17.39 19.11
CA TRP A 191 6.15 -18.78 19.17
C TRP A 191 6.90 -19.58 20.24
N GLN A 192 6.31 -20.72 20.64
CA GLN A 192 7.00 -21.67 21.50
C GLN A 192 8.18 -22.29 20.75
N PRO A 193 9.36 -22.48 21.38
CA PRO A 193 10.55 -22.99 20.69
C PRO A 193 10.33 -24.30 19.93
N GLN A 194 9.50 -25.19 20.47
CA GLN A 194 9.17 -26.47 19.85
C GLN A 194 8.39 -26.32 18.54
N ASP A 195 7.47 -25.35 18.47
CA ASP A 195 6.65 -25.11 17.29
C ASP A 195 7.50 -24.47 16.17
N SER A 196 8.40 -23.56 16.52
CA SER A 196 9.38 -22.99 15.58
C SER A 196 10.30 -24.07 15.02
N THR A 197 10.84 -24.94 15.88
CA THR A 197 11.67 -26.09 15.45
C THR A 197 10.92 -27.04 14.53
N ASN A 198 9.61 -27.22 14.71
CA ASN A 198 8.81 -28.05 13.81
C ASN A 198 8.61 -27.39 12.44
N LEU A 199 8.41 -26.07 12.40
CA LEU A 199 8.29 -25.33 11.15
C LEU A 199 9.59 -25.37 10.33
N GLU A 200 10.74 -25.25 10.99
CA GLU A 200 12.07 -25.32 10.38
C GLU A 200 12.32 -26.61 9.59
N LYS A 201 11.80 -27.74 10.09
CA LYS A 201 11.98 -29.05 9.44
C LYS A 201 11.47 -29.06 7.99
N PHE A 202 10.43 -28.29 7.66
CA PHE A 202 9.90 -28.19 6.30
C PHE A 202 10.84 -27.45 5.34
N PHE A 203 11.79 -26.67 5.84
CA PHE A 203 12.76 -25.91 5.04
C PHE A 203 14.21 -26.41 5.20
N SER A 204 14.42 -27.42 6.06
CA SER A 204 15.72 -28.04 6.32
C SER A 204 16.44 -28.60 5.09
N GLN A 205 15.69 -28.88 4.02
CA GLN A 205 16.20 -29.45 2.78
C GLN A 205 16.45 -28.42 1.66
N VAL A 206 16.20 -27.13 1.90
CA VAL A 206 16.54 -26.08 0.94
C VAL A 206 18.06 -25.99 0.83
N THR A 207 18.59 -26.17 -0.37
CA THR A 207 20.03 -26.06 -0.64
C THR A 207 20.31 -25.14 -1.81
N TYR A 208 21.54 -24.63 -1.84
CA TYR A 208 22.01 -23.62 -2.79
C TYR A 208 23.24 -24.16 -3.50
N LYS A 209 23.21 -24.15 -4.83
CA LYS A 209 24.35 -24.55 -5.66
C LYS A 209 24.81 -23.35 -6.48
N ALA A 210 26.09 -23.00 -6.36
CA ALA A 210 26.70 -21.98 -7.22
C ALA A 210 26.74 -22.45 -8.69
N THR A 211 26.67 -21.51 -9.62
CA THR A 211 26.86 -21.78 -11.05
C THR A 211 28.14 -21.13 -11.55
N ALA A 212 28.42 -21.28 -12.86
CA ALA A 212 29.51 -20.56 -13.51
C ALA A 212 29.19 -19.06 -13.70
N GLU A 213 27.91 -18.68 -13.72
CA GLU A 213 27.51 -17.27 -13.80
C GLU A 213 27.68 -16.63 -12.41
N TRP A 214 28.49 -15.57 -12.35
CA TRP A 214 28.81 -14.92 -11.09
C TRP A 214 27.52 -14.40 -10.39
N LYS A 215 27.42 -14.65 -9.07
CA LYS A 215 26.28 -14.32 -8.19
C LYS A 215 24.98 -15.07 -8.46
N GLU A 216 24.91 -15.88 -9.51
CA GLU A 216 23.80 -16.80 -9.72
C GLU A 216 23.92 -17.99 -8.76
N GLN A 217 22.79 -18.42 -8.17
CA GLN A 217 22.72 -19.74 -7.55
C GLN A 217 21.41 -20.43 -7.86
N ILE A 218 21.50 -21.76 -7.92
CA ILE A 218 20.37 -22.65 -8.09
C ILE A 218 19.86 -23.00 -6.70
N VAL A 219 18.60 -22.66 -6.43
CA VAL A 219 17.88 -23.09 -5.24
C VAL A 219 17.17 -24.39 -5.58
N LEU A 220 17.33 -25.42 -4.75
CA LEU A 220 16.69 -26.71 -4.98
C LEU A 220 16.39 -27.42 -3.66
N ASN A 221 15.47 -28.38 -3.73
CA ASN A 221 15.29 -29.35 -2.66
C ASN A 221 16.43 -30.39 -2.73
N ASN A 222 17.15 -30.59 -1.64
CA ASN A 222 18.35 -31.43 -1.58
C ASN A 222 18.06 -32.86 -2.10
N PRO A 223 18.67 -33.31 -3.22
CA PRO A 223 18.35 -34.59 -3.86
C PRO A 223 19.02 -35.80 -3.19
N ALA A 224 19.87 -35.62 -2.18
CA ALA A 224 20.53 -36.73 -1.49
C ALA A 224 19.51 -37.69 -0.81
N PRO A 225 19.84 -39.00 -0.64
CA PRO A 225 18.98 -39.97 0.05
C PRO A 225 18.61 -39.51 1.47
N ARG A 226 17.34 -39.72 1.88
CA ARG A 226 16.80 -39.09 3.10
C ARG A 226 16.17 -40.10 4.05
N GLN A 227 16.04 -39.65 5.30
CA GLN A 227 15.18 -40.30 6.27
C GLN A 227 13.82 -39.60 6.28
N ALA A 228 12.77 -40.33 6.65
CA ALA A 228 11.45 -39.75 6.82
C ALA A 228 11.46 -38.64 7.88
N ILE A 229 10.92 -37.47 7.55
CA ILE A 229 10.84 -36.34 8.49
C ILE A 229 9.52 -36.44 9.26
N LYS A 230 9.61 -36.53 10.59
CA LYS A 230 8.46 -36.37 11.48
C LYS A 230 8.40 -34.92 11.95
N SER A 231 7.32 -34.23 11.58
CA SER A 231 7.06 -32.86 12.01
C SER A 231 5.61 -32.68 12.44
N LYS A 232 5.30 -31.46 12.89
CA LYS A 232 3.99 -31.02 13.31
C LYS A 232 3.72 -29.68 12.65
N PHE A 233 2.54 -29.53 12.07
CA PHE A 233 2.09 -28.26 11.55
C PHE A 233 1.78 -27.28 12.69
N PRO A 234 1.83 -25.96 12.41
CA PRO A 234 1.43 -24.93 13.38
C PRO A 234 0.03 -25.11 14.00
N ASP A 235 -0.90 -25.81 13.31
CA ASP A 235 -2.25 -26.08 13.82
C ASP A 235 -2.34 -27.27 14.80
N GLY A 236 -1.24 -27.97 15.05
CA GLY A 236 -1.24 -29.13 15.92
C GLY A 236 -1.09 -30.48 15.20
N LYS A 237 -1.39 -30.54 13.90
CA LYS A 237 -1.48 -31.82 13.18
C LYS A 237 -0.10 -32.40 12.93
N THR A 238 0.07 -33.69 13.21
CA THR A 238 1.33 -34.39 12.96
C THR A 238 1.41 -34.85 11.50
N VAL A 239 2.61 -34.83 10.94
CA VAL A 239 2.86 -35.27 9.56
C VAL A 239 4.16 -36.04 9.48
N VAL A 240 4.13 -37.13 8.72
CA VAL A 240 5.32 -37.91 8.36
C VAL A 240 5.56 -37.70 6.87
N ILE A 241 6.66 -37.04 6.56
CA ILE A 241 7.09 -36.78 5.19
C ILE A 241 7.97 -37.94 4.78
N ALA A 242 7.46 -38.77 3.86
CA ALA A 242 8.18 -39.92 3.33
C ALA A 242 9.49 -39.51 2.64
N ASP A 243 10.43 -40.44 2.59
CA ASP A 243 11.65 -40.25 1.78
C ASP A 243 11.27 -39.98 0.31
N GLY A 244 12.05 -39.14 -0.36
CA GLY A 244 11.78 -38.66 -1.71
C GLY A 244 10.80 -37.48 -1.81
N ASN A 245 9.83 -37.34 -0.90
CA ASN A 245 8.89 -36.21 -0.95
C ASN A 245 9.57 -34.88 -0.58
N ASP A 246 9.15 -33.79 -1.24
CA ASP A 246 9.63 -32.43 -0.93
C ASP A 246 8.85 -31.87 0.28
N PRO A 247 9.50 -31.61 1.43
CA PRO A 247 8.84 -31.05 2.60
C PRO A 247 8.17 -29.70 2.35
N ARG A 248 8.68 -28.91 1.39
CA ARG A 248 8.12 -27.60 1.05
C ARG A 248 6.77 -27.73 0.36
N VAL A 249 6.59 -28.76 -0.47
CA VAL A 249 5.31 -29.05 -1.13
C VAL A 249 4.28 -29.45 -0.08
N VAL A 250 4.65 -30.35 0.84
CA VAL A 250 3.77 -30.77 1.94
C VAL A 250 3.34 -29.58 2.81
N PHE A 251 4.27 -28.67 3.11
CA PHE A 251 3.95 -27.45 3.84
C PHE A 251 3.08 -26.48 3.03
N ALA A 252 3.40 -26.26 1.76
CA ALA A 252 2.65 -25.35 0.90
C ALA A 252 1.20 -25.82 0.74
N ASP A 253 0.97 -27.11 0.50
CA ASP A 253 -0.37 -27.69 0.34
C ASP A 253 -1.19 -27.59 1.65
N TRP A 254 -0.55 -27.66 2.83
CA TRP A 254 -1.21 -27.37 4.11
C TRP A 254 -1.51 -25.88 4.31
N LEU A 255 -0.57 -25.01 3.95
CA LEU A 255 -0.69 -23.57 4.17
C LEU A 255 -1.81 -22.96 3.32
N ILE A 256 -1.91 -23.36 2.05
CA ILE A 256 -2.87 -22.80 1.09
C ILE A 256 -4.24 -23.48 1.15
N GLY A 257 -4.45 -24.44 2.05
CA GLY A 257 -5.74 -25.09 2.24
C GLY A 257 -6.82 -24.09 2.64
N GLU A 258 -8.05 -24.30 2.16
CA GLU A 258 -9.19 -23.38 2.37
C GLU A 258 -9.50 -23.16 3.86
N ASP A 259 -9.29 -24.17 4.70
CA ASP A 259 -9.52 -24.13 6.15
C ASP A 259 -8.32 -23.61 6.96
N ASN A 260 -7.24 -23.15 6.31
CA ASN A 260 -6.05 -22.68 7.02
C ASN A 260 -6.32 -21.33 7.72
N PRO A 261 -6.11 -21.21 9.05
CA PRO A 261 -6.53 -20.03 9.80
C PRO A 261 -5.57 -18.84 9.69
N TRP A 262 -4.43 -18.99 9.00
CA TRP A 262 -3.43 -17.93 8.85
C TRP A 262 -3.39 -17.35 7.44
N PHE A 263 -3.44 -18.17 6.41
CA PHE A 263 -3.09 -17.75 5.05
C PHE A 263 -4.00 -16.65 4.49
N ALA A 264 -5.32 -16.92 4.42
CA ALA A 264 -6.30 -15.94 3.95
C ALA A 264 -6.41 -14.75 4.91
N ARG A 265 -6.25 -14.99 6.22
CA ARG A 265 -6.31 -13.97 7.28
C ARG A 265 -5.21 -12.93 7.13
N CYS A 266 -3.98 -13.40 6.97
CA CYS A 266 -2.78 -12.58 6.85
C CYS A 266 -2.94 -11.58 5.71
N ILE A 267 -3.22 -12.08 4.50
CA ILE A 267 -3.28 -11.21 3.32
C ILE A 267 -4.49 -10.29 3.34
N SER A 268 -5.64 -10.75 3.87
CA SER A 268 -6.83 -9.91 4.02
C SER A 268 -6.58 -8.73 4.97
N ASN A 269 -5.94 -9.00 6.11
CA ASN A 269 -5.57 -7.97 7.07
C ASN A 269 -4.53 -6.99 6.50
N ARG A 270 -3.56 -7.51 5.75
CA ARG A 270 -2.50 -6.71 5.09
C ARG A 270 -3.06 -5.77 4.02
N ILE A 271 -3.92 -6.27 3.14
CA ILE A 271 -4.58 -5.45 2.10
C ILE A 271 -5.46 -4.39 2.74
N TRP A 272 -6.23 -4.76 3.77
CA TRP A 272 -6.99 -3.80 4.55
C TRP A 272 -6.10 -2.69 5.13
N ALA A 273 -4.96 -3.06 5.72
CA ALA A 273 -4.00 -2.10 6.27
C ALA A 273 -3.41 -1.17 5.20
N TRP A 274 -3.06 -1.68 4.02
CA TRP A 274 -2.57 -0.85 2.92
C TRP A 274 -3.61 0.19 2.44
N LEU A 275 -4.89 -0.17 2.41
CA LEU A 275 -5.96 0.72 1.94
C LEU A 275 -6.56 1.64 3.02
N LEU A 276 -6.52 1.26 4.30
CA LEU A 276 -7.10 2.04 5.39
C LEU A 276 -6.07 2.61 6.38
N GLY A 277 -4.78 2.29 6.18
CA GLY A 277 -3.67 2.78 7.01
C GLY A 277 -3.52 2.05 8.34
N ARG A 278 -4.46 1.15 8.68
CA ARG A 278 -4.47 0.35 9.90
C ARG A 278 -5.11 -1.00 9.62
N GLY A 279 -4.48 -2.09 10.05
CA GLY A 279 -5.05 -3.44 9.97
C GLY A 279 -6.19 -3.65 10.96
N ILE A 280 -7.07 -4.60 10.66
CA ILE A 280 -8.11 -5.08 11.60
C ILE A 280 -7.42 -5.72 12.82
N ILE A 281 -6.31 -6.42 12.58
CA ILE A 281 -5.28 -6.70 13.58
C ILE A 281 -4.15 -5.71 13.32
N HIS A 282 -3.72 -5.00 14.35
CA HIS A 282 -2.64 -4.03 14.25
C HIS A 282 -1.55 -4.40 15.25
N GLU A 283 -0.29 -4.54 14.86
CA GLU A 283 0.31 -4.37 13.52
C GLU A 283 -0.13 -5.46 12.52
N PRO A 284 -0.10 -5.23 11.19
CA PRO A 284 -0.72 -6.16 10.24
C PRO A 284 -0.01 -7.51 10.10
N ASP A 285 1.25 -7.59 10.53
CA ASP A 285 2.12 -8.77 10.51
C ASP A 285 2.48 -9.27 11.92
N ASP A 286 1.69 -8.90 12.93
CA ASP A 286 1.80 -9.35 14.32
C ASP A 286 0.51 -10.05 14.79
N ILE A 287 0.10 -11.09 14.06
CA ILE A 287 -1.06 -11.92 14.38
C ILE A 287 -0.68 -12.90 15.49
N ARG A 288 -1.29 -12.75 16.66
CA ARG A 288 -1.06 -13.60 17.84
C ARG A 288 -2.29 -13.63 18.75
N PRO A 289 -2.45 -14.65 19.60
CA PRO A 289 -3.65 -14.81 20.44
C PRO A 289 -3.94 -13.61 21.37
N ASP A 290 -2.90 -12.91 21.82
CA ASP A 290 -2.96 -11.72 22.68
C ASP A 290 -3.14 -10.40 21.90
N ASN A 291 -3.13 -10.43 20.57
CA ASN A 291 -3.43 -9.30 19.69
C ASN A 291 -4.69 -9.58 18.85
N PRO A 292 -5.89 -9.57 19.45
CA PRO A 292 -7.10 -9.95 18.74
C PRO A 292 -7.55 -8.88 17.71
N PRO A 293 -8.26 -9.29 16.64
CA PRO A 293 -8.84 -8.36 15.69
C PRO A 293 -9.87 -7.44 16.35
N VAL A 294 -9.85 -6.15 16.01
CA VAL A 294 -10.85 -5.18 16.48
C VAL A 294 -12.27 -5.49 15.97
N ASN A 295 -12.35 -6.24 14.87
CA ASN A 295 -13.60 -6.74 14.30
C ASN A 295 -13.39 -8.16 13.73
N PRO A 296 -13.53 -9.22 14.57
CA PRO A 296 -13.30 -10.60 14.13
C PRO A 296 -14.22 -11.03 12.98
N ALA A 297 -15.50 -10.64 13.04
CA ALA A 297 -16.50 -11.01 12.03
C ALA A 297 -16.22 -10.38 10.65
N LEU A 298 -15.67 -9.16 10.63
CA LEU A 298 -15.21 -8.54 9.38
C LEU A 298 -14.04 -9.32 8.79
N LEU A 299 -13.05 -9.67 9.61
CA LEU A 299 -11.87 -10.38 9.13
C LEU A 299 -12.23 -11.76 8.59
N GLU A 300 -13.07 -12.51 9.31
CA GLU A 300 -13.61 -13.80 8.85
C GLU A 300 -14.40 -13.68 7.53
N TYR A 301 -15.15 -12.59 7.34
CA TYR A 301 -15.86 -12.34 6.09
C TYR A 301 -14.88 -12.12 4.91
N LEU A 302 -13.82 -11.33 5.10
CA LEU A 302 -12.81 -11.10 4.07
C LEU A 302 -12.04 -12.38 3.72
N GLU A 303 -11.72 -13.19 4.73
CA GLU A 303 -11.11 -14.52 4.55
C GLU A 303 -11.96 -15.40 3.62
N LYS A 304 -13.27 -15.52 3.92
CA LYS A 304 -14.19 -16.35 3.13
C LYS A 304 -14.40 -15.83 1.71
N GLU A 305 -14.51 -14.52 1.51
CA GLU A 305 -14.66 -13.94 0.17
C GLU A 305 -13.38 -14.11 -0.66
N LEU A 306 -12.19 -14.07 -0.03
CA LEU A 306 -10.94 -14.35 -0.72
C LEU A 306 -10.89 -15.80 -1.21
N VAL A 307 -11.21 -16.78 -0.35
CA VAL A 307 -11.27 -18.20 -0.74
C VAL A 307 -12.30 -18.42 -1.86
N LYS A 308 -13.51 -17.86 -1.71
CA LYS A 308 -14.60 -17.97 -2.69
C LYS A 308 -14.27 -17.34 -4.05
N SER A 309 -13.42 -16.32 -4.08
CA SER A 309 -12.96 -15.67 -5.31
C SER A 309 -11.72 -16.34 -5.92
N ASN A 310 -11.37 -17.56 -5.49
CA ASN A 310 -10.16 -18.28 -5.87
C ASN A 310 -8.91 -17.43 -5.65
N TYR A 311 -8.82 -16.81 -4.47
CA TYR A 311 -7.68 -16.00 -4.04
C TYR A 311 -7.33 -14.81 -4.95
N SER A 312 -8.32 -14.24 -5.66
CA SER A 312 -8.13 -13.00 -6.45
C SER A 312 -7.92 -11.78 -5.54
N LEU A 313 -6.73 -11.18 -5.65
CA LEU A 313 -6.40 -9.97 -4.89
C LEU A 313 -7.14 -8.76 -5.46
N LYS A 314 -7.29 -8.65 -6.79
CA LYS A 314 -8.10 -7.58 -7.41
C LYS A 314 -9.56 -7.62 -6.95
N HIS A 315 -10.14 -8.80 -6.75
CA HIS A 315 -11.47 -8.94 -6.18
C HIS A 315 -11.55 -8.32 -4.78
N LEU A 316 -10.59 -8.64 -3.90
CA LEU A 316 -10.56 -8.11 -2.55
C LEU A 316 -10.34 -6.59 -2.51
N TYR A 317 -9.44 -6.05 -3.33
CA TYR A 317 -9.26 -4.60 -3.48
C TYR A 317 -10.57 -3.92 -3.90
N ARG A 318 -11.23 -4.44 -4.93
CA ARG A 318 -12.52 -3.93 -5.44
C ARG A 318 -13.58 -3.93 -4.35
N LEU A 319 -13.67 -5.00 -3.56
CA LEU A 319 -14.65 -5.13 -2.48
C LEU A 319 -14.45 -4.07 -1.39
N ILE A 320 -13.19 -3.84 -0.96
CA ILE A 320 -12.86 -2.85 0.07
C ILE A 320 -13.08 -1.43 -0.45
N LEU A 321 -12.61 -1.10 -1.66
CA LEU A 321 -12.73 0.24 -2.26
C LEU A 321 -14.20 0.66 -2.48
N ASN A 322 -15.08 -0.30 -2.78
CA ASN A 322 -16.52 -0.07 -2.92
C ASN A 322 -17.27 0.00 -1.59
N SER A 323 -16.63 -0.31 -0.46
CA SER A 323 -17.27 -0.19 0.86
C SER A 323 -17.52 1.26 1.23
N ARG A 324 -18.63 1.51 1.95
CA ARG A 324 -18.86 2.79 2.60
C ARG A 324 -17.72 3.11 3.57
N THR A 325 -17.19 2.10 4.26
CA THR A 325 -16.06 2.22 5.20
C THR A 325 -14.85 2.90 4.59
N TYR A 326 -14.41 2.45 3.41
CA TYR A 326 -13.31 3.09 2.68
C TYR A 326 -13.67 4.52 2.25
N GLN A 327 -14.92 4.75 1.87
CA GLN A 327 -15.39 6.03 1.32
C GLN A 327 -15.81 7.05 2.39
N GLN A 328 -15.55 6.81 3.67
CA GLN A 328 -15.85 7.77 4.73
C GLN A 328 -14.94 9.00 4.67
N SER A 329 -15.42 10.12 5.20
CA SER A 329 -14.60 11.32 5.43
C SER A 329 -13.52 11.07 6.49
N SER A 330 -12.37 11.72 6.36
CA SER A 330 -11.30 11.77 7.36
C SER A 330 -11.52 12.80 8.47
N ILE A 331 -12.52 13.67 8.32
CA ILE A 331 -12.84 14.71 9.31
C ILE A 331 -13.54 14.07 10.51
N ALA A 332 -12.78 13.85 11.60
CA ALA A 332 -13.32 13.38 12.88
C ALA A 332 -14.03 14.50 13.66
N ARG A 333 -15.12 14.18 14.38
CA ARG A 333 -15.69 15.01 15.46
C ARG A 333 -15.63 14.25 16.78
N GLY A 334 -14.83 14.68 17.74
CA GLY A 334 -14.60 13.95 19.01
C GLY A 334 -13.28 13.18 19.01
N ASP A 335 -13.18 12.10 19.78
CA ASP A 335 -11.94 11.31 19.90
C ASP A 335 -11.57 10.63 18.58
N SER A 336 -10.53 11.18 17.93
CA SER A 336 -10.01 10.69 16.66
C SER A 336 -9.33 9.32 16.76
N ALA A 337 -8.78 8.96 17.92
CA ALA A 337 -8.02 7.72 18.09
C ALA A 337 -8.97 6.52 18.08
N GLN A 338 -10.02 6.57 18.90
CA GLN A 338 -11.04 5.53 18.93
C GLN A 338 -11.78 5.44 17.58
N ALA A 339 -12.12 6.59 16.97
CA ALA A 339 -12.77 6.61 15.66
C ALA A 339 -11.93 5.92 14.58
N THR A 340 -10.62 6.14 14.58
CA THR A 340 -9.69 5.51 13.63
C THR A 340 -9.53 4.01 13.92
N GLN A 341 -9.43 3.61 15.20
CA GLN A 341 -9.28 2.22 15.61
C GLN A 341 -10.43 1.33 15.12
N TYR A 342 -11.66 1.84 15.15
CA TYR A 342 -12.86 1.10 14.74
C TYR A 342 -13.35 1.45 13.32
N PHE A 343 -12.54 2.14 12.51
CA PHE A 343 -12.86 2.51 11.13
C PHE A 343 -14.15 3.36 10.99
N ALA A 344 -14.40 4.23 11.98
CA ALA A 344 -15.49 5.22 11.98
C ALA A 344 -15.17 6.47 11.15
N VAL A 345 -13.91 6.61 10.71
CA VAL A 345 -13.38 7.66 9.84
C VAL A 345 -12.33 7.05 8.93
N TYR A 346 -12.05 7.69 7.80
CA TYR A 346 -10.88 7.35 7.01
C TYR A 346 -9.61 7.87 7.69
N GLY A 347 -8.63 7.00 7.94
CA GLY A 347 -7.36 7.37 8.56
C GLY A 347 -6.50 8.21 7.62
N ILE A 348 -6.08 9.40 8.09
CA ILE A 348 -5.17 10.27 7.34
C ILE A 348 -3.77 9.66 7.36
N ARG A 349 -3.13 9.54 6.19
CA ARG A 349 -1.78 8.99 6.06
C ARG A 349 -0.95 9.78 5.04
N PRO A 350 0.36 9.96 5.25
CA PRO A 350 1.21 10.61 4.25
C PRO A 350 1.25 9.81 2.95
N MET A 351 1.52 10.48 1.84
CA MET A 351 1.90 9.79 0.61
C MET A 351 3.26 9.11 0.80
N GLU A 352 3.43 7.95 0.20
CA GLU A 352 4.71 7.27 0.15
C GLU A 352 5.74 8.15 -0.57
N ALA A 353 7.01 8.04 -0.18
CA ALA A 353 8.09 8.85 -0.74
C ALA A 353 8.14 8.80 -2.28
N GLU A 354 7.92 7.61 -2.84
CA GLU A 354 7.90 7.36 -4.27
C GLU A 354 6.70 8.05 -4.95
N VAL A 355 5.51 7.97 -4.33
CA VAL A 355 4.28 8.61 -4.82
C VAL A 355 4.37 10.13 -4.73
N LEU A 356 4.93 10.66 -3.64
CA LEU A 356 5.16 12.10 -3.48
C LEU A 356 6.15 12.61 -4.53
N THR A 357 7.22 11.87 -4.81
CA THR A 357 8.19 12.23 -5.85
C THR A 357 7.55 12.24 -7.23
N ASP A 358 6.82 11.18 -7.59
CA ASP A 358 6.08 11.08 -8.85
C ASP A 358 5.04 12.20 -9.00
N ALA A 359 4.34 12.55 -7.92
CA ALA A 359 3.38 13.66 -7.92
C ALA A 359 4.08 15.00 -8.22
N LEU A 360 5.23 15.28 -7.60
CA LEU A 360 6.01 16.49 -7.88
C LEU A 360 6.57 16.50 -9.32
N ILE A 361 7.05 15.37 -9.83
CA ILE A 361 7.45 15.17 -11.23
C ILE A 361 6.31 15.54 -12.18
N ALA A 362 5.13 14.94 -11.97
CA ALA A 362 3.96 15.18 -12.80
C ALA A 362 3.49 16.65 -12.77
N LEU A 363 3.48 17.27 -11.58
CA LEU A 363 3.04 18.66 -11.42
C LEU A 363 3.99 19.67 -12.03
N PHE A 364 5.29 19.40 -12.02
CA PHE A 364 6.29 20.34 -12.55
C PHE A 364 6.67 20.07 -14.00
N GLY A 365 6.34 18.88 -14.53
CA GLY A 365 6.83 18.45 -15.84
C GLY A 365 8.36 18.35 -15.88
N THR A 366 8.95 17.84 -14.79
CA THR A 366 10.39 17.67 -14.61
C THR A 366 10.70 16.20 -14.31
N THR A 367 11.94 15.77 -14.46
CA THR A 367 12.38 14.41 -14.17
C THR A 367 13.30 14.37 -12.94
N VAL A 368 13.51 13.17 -12.39
CA VAL A 368 14.52 12.90 -11.37
C VAL A 368 15.38 11.76 -11.91
N GLU A 369 16.69 11.88 -11.73
CA GLU A 369 17.64 10.84 -12.10
C GLU A 369 17.95 9.98 -10.87
N TYR A 370 18.06 8.68 -11.11
CA TYR A 370 18.43 7.71 -10.10
C TYR A 370 19.62 6.90 -10.61
N GLU A 371 20.49 6.51 -9.69
CA GLU A 371 21.61 5.62 -9.95
C GLU A 371 21.59 4.46 -8.96
N SER A 372 21.94 3.28 -9.45
CA SER A 372 22.19 2.12 -8.61
C SER A 372 23.70 1.96 -8.42
N PRO A 373 24.18 1.86 -7.17
CA PRO A 373 25.58 1.55 -6.91
C PRO A 373 25.98 0.12 -7.31
N ILE A 374 25.00 -0.74 -7.64
CA ILE A 374 25.19 -2.16 -7.93
C ILE A 374 24.56 -2.50 -9.29
N PRO A 375 25.29 -3.15 -10.22
CA PRO A 375 26.70 -3.54 -10.12
C PRO A 375 27.62 -2.33 -10.36
N GLU A 376 28.92 -2.47 -10.11
CA GLU A 376 29.91 -1.49 -10.59
C GLU A 376 30.27 -1.80 -12.06
N PRO A 377 30.36 -0.79 -12.97
CA PRO A 377 30.09 0.63 -12.75
C PRO A 377 28.59 0.95 -12.63
N PHE A 378 28.28 2.08 -11.99
CA PHE A 378 26.90 2.48 -11.68
C PHE A 378 25.92 2.35 -12.84
N THR A 379 24.72 1.87 -12.53
CA THR A 379 23.63 1.76 -13.49
C THR A 379 22.70 2.96 -13.33
N TYR A 380 22.55 3.74 -14.40
CA TYR A 380 21.62 4.86 -14.46
C TYR A 380 20.22 4.41 -14.84
N ILE A 381 19.22 4.91 -14.11
CA ILE A 381 17.81 4.65 -14.39
C ILE A 381 17.29 5.71 -15.37
N PRO A 382 16.53 5.32 -16.41
CA PRO A 382 15.98 6.27 -17.37
C PRO A 382 15.16 7.37 -16.66
N PRO A 383 15.32 8.66 -17.03
CA PRO A 383 14.63 9.77 -16.37
C PRO A 383 13.11 9.75 -16.57
N THR A 384 12.62 8.96 -17.53
CA THR A 384 11.19 8.74 -17.79
C THR A 384 10.59 7.66 -16.89
N GLN A 385 11.41 6.87 -16.18
CA GLN A 385 10.93 5.83 -15.29
C GLN A 385 10.34 6.47 -14.02
N ARG A 386 9.13 6.04 -13.69
CA ARG A 386 8.45 6.46 -12.46
C ARG A 386 9.21 5.95 -11.23
N THR A 387 9.24 6.76 -10.17
CA THR A 387 9.87 6.40 -8.91
C THR A 387 9.21 5.18 -8.27
N VAL A 388 7.89 5.02 -8.39
CA VAL A 388 7.19 3.81 -7.88
C VAL A 388 7.62 2.52 -8.58
N ALA A 389 8.17 2.62 -9.79
CA ALA A 389 8.64 1.47 -10.58
C ALA A 389 10.12 1.13 -10.32
N LEU A 390 10.77 1.75 -9.33
CA LEU A 390 12.11 1.38 -8.91
C LEU A 390 12.10 0.01 -8.24
N ALA A 391 12.61 -0.98 -8.97
CA ALA A 391 12.64 -2.37 -8.52
C ALA A 391 13.52 -2.57 -7.28
N ASP A 392 14.65 -1.89 -7.22
CA ASP A 392 15.71 -2.14 -6.25
C ASP A 392 15.74 -1.11 -5.12
N ALA A 393 15.69 -1.59 -3.87
CA ALA A 393 15.84 -0.73 -2.69
C ALA A 393 17.25 -0.16 -2.52
N SER A 394 18.26 -0.73 -3.19
CA SER A 394 19.65 -0.23 -3.16
C SER A 394 19.88 1.07 -3.93
N ILE A 395 18.90 1.51 -4.73
CA ILE A 395 18.98 2.78 -5.44
C ILE A 395 18.90 3.90 -4.40
N SER A 396 20.00 4.63 -4.22
CA SER A 396 20.15 5.62 -3.17
C SER A 396 19.38 6.90 -3.48
N SER A 397 18.70 7.46 -2.47
CA SER A 397 18.08 8.78 -2.58
C SER A 397 17.80 9.33 -1.19
N ALA A 398 18.51 10.40 -0.82
CA ALA A 398 18.31 11.08 0.45
C ALA A 398 16.86 11.54 0.64
N PHE A 399 16.17 11.90 -0.44
CA PHE A 399 14.74 12.23 -0.38
C PHE A 399 13.91 10.99 -0.04
N LEU A 400 14.10 9.87 -0.74
CA LEU A 400 13.27 8.69 -0.51
C LEU A 400 13.45 8.13 0.89
N GLU A 401 14.68 8.08 1.39
CA GLU A 401 15.00 7.66 2.76
C GLU A 401 14.38 8.59 3.80
N LEU A 402 14.54 9.92 3.65
CA LEU A 402 13.96 10.91 4.56
C LEU A 402 12.43 10.79 4.64
N PHE A 403 11.78 10.47 3.52
CA PHE A 403 10.33 10.29 3.43
C PHE A 403 9.85 8.85 3.71
N GLY A 404 10.72 8.00 4.27
CA GLY A 404 10.34 6.73 4.88
C GLY A 404 10.28 5.54 3.92
N ARG A 405 10.97 5.59 2.76
CA ARG A 405 11.20 4.41 1.92
C ARG A 405 11.95 3.34 2.74
N PRO A 406 11.46 2.08 2.79
CA PRO A 406 12.14 1.01 3.52
C PRO A 406 13.42 0.57 2.81
N SER A 407 14.40 0.09 3.58
CA SER A 407 15.60 -0.54 3.01
C SER A 407 15.32 -1.95 2.47
N ARG A 408 14.17 -2.54 2.81
CA ARG A 408 13.70 -3.90 2.48
C ARG A 408 14.56 -5.01 3.07
N ASP A 409 15.05 -4.81 4.28
CA ASP A 409 15.98 -5.74 4.93
C ASP A 409 15.27 -6.86 5.71
N THR A 410 14.07 -6.57 6.25
CA THR A 410 13.38 -7.48 7.18
C THR A 410 12.11 -8.09 6.59
N GLY A 411 11.43 -7.35 5.71
CA GLY A 411 10.09 -7.70 5.22
C GLY A 411 8.96 -7.36 6.21
N LEU A 412 9.27 -6.71 7.33
CA LEU A 412 8.27 -6.15 8.24
C LEU A 412 7.57 -4.97 7.56
N MET A 413 6.25 -4.88 7.74
CA MET A 413 5.49 -3.76 7.24
C MET A 413 5.82 -2.44 7.95
N SER A 414 6.29 -2.52 9.19
CA SER A 414 6.73 -1.36 9.99
C SER A 414 8.05 -0.77 9.52
N GLU A 415 8.81 -1.47 8.66
CA GLU A 415 10.06 -0.95 8.09
C GLU A 415 9.82 0.30 7.23
N ARG A 416 8.66 0.38 6.57
CA ARG A 416 8.23 1.59 5.88
C ARG A 416 7.69 2.58 6.92
N SER A 417 8.43 3.65 7.17
CA SER A 417 8.00 4.71 8.08
C SER A 417 6.95 5.60 7.40
N ILE A 418 5.76 5.64 7.99
CA ILE A 418 4.66 6.53 7.61
C ILE A 418 4.39 7.60 8.68
N GLN A 419 5.29 7.73 9.66
CA GLN A 419 5.16 8.73 10.71
C GLN A 419 5.76 10.05 10.22
N PRO A 420 4.99 11.16 10.27
CA PRO A 420 5.50 12.44 9.84
C PRO A 420 6.58 12.93 10.80
N THR A 421 7.72 13.37 10.25
CA THR A 421 8.83 13.91 11.03
C THR A 421 8.99 15.41 10.82
N ASP A 422 9.54 16.11 11.80
CA ASP A 422 9.86 17.53 11.63
C ASP A 422 10.97 17.75 10.59
N ALA A 423 11.87 16.78 10.42
CA ALA A 423 12.89 16.80 9.36
C ALA A 423 12.26 16.81 7.95
N GLN A 424 11.23 16.01 7.69
CA GLN A 424 10.49 16.01 6.42
C GLN A 424 9.85 17.38 6.15
N ARG A 425 9.23 17.99 7.17
CA ARG A 425 8.60 19.32 7.06
C ARG A 425 9.65 20.39 6.78
N MET A 426 10.74 20.39 7.53
CA MET A 426 11.84 21.34 7.36
C MET A 426 12.51 21.19 6.00
N TYR A 427 12.63 19.97 5.48
CA TYR A 427 13.13 19.74 4.13
C TYR A 427 12.24 20.42 3.08
N LEU A 428 10.92 20.16 3.08
CA LEU A 428 10.01 20.74 2.07
C LEU A 428 9.94 22.27 2.15
N LEU A 429 10.03 22.85 3.35
CA LEU A 429 10.03 24.29 3.54
C LEU A 429 11.32 24.99 3.08
N ASN A 430 12.42 24.25 2.92
CA ASN A 430 13.73 24.81 2.56
C ASN A 430 14.33 24.20 1.28
N ALA A 431 13.59 23.35 0.57
CA ALA A 431 14.10 22.61 -0.57
C ALA A 431 14.27 23.52 -1.80
N SER A 432 15.47 24.08 -1.97
CA SER A 432 15.87 24.86 -3.16
C SER A 432 15.65 24.08 -4.46
N GLN A 433 15.84 22.75 -4.44
CA GLN A 433 15.56 21.88 -5.59
C GLN A 433 14.08 21.92 -6.01
N ILE A 434 13.13 21.92 -5.05
CA ILE A 434 11.70 22.02 -5.35
C ILE A 434 11.38 23.42 -5.90
N GLN A 435 11.98 24.47 -5.33
CA GLN A 435 11.79 25.85 -5.78
C GLN A 435 12.30 26.07 -7.21
N ASN A 436 13.46 25.50 -7.54
CA ASN A 436 14.04 25.55 -8.87
C ASN A 436 13.16 24.82 -9.89
N ARG A 437 12.60 23.65 -9.51
CA ARG A 437 11.67 22.89 -10.36
C ARG A 437 10.35 23.62 -10.58
N LEU A 438 9.81 24.29 -9.55
CA LEU A 438 8.64 25.16 -9.68
C LEU A 438 8.89 26.31 -10.66
N THR A 439 10.02 27.00 -10.53
CA THR A 439 10.39 28.16 -11.36
C THR A 439 10.57 27.80 -12.84
N SER A 440 11.11 26.59 -13.09
CA SER A 440 11.32 26.03 -14.43
C SER A 440 10.11 25.28 -15.00
N SER A 441 9.06 25.05 -14.20
CA SER A 441 7.89 24.25 -14.57
C SER A 441 7.16 24.79 -15.79
N THR A 442 7.03 23.95 -16.82
CA THR A 442 6.22 24.25 -18.02
C THR A 442 4.73 24.08 -17.74
N GLN A 443 4.37 23.13 -16.87
CA GLN A 443 2.97 22.87 -16.50
C GLN A 443 2.36 24.03 -15.71
N LEU A 444 3.10 24.58 -14.75
CA LEU A 444 2.64 25.73 -13.97
C LEU A 444 2.42 26.96 -14.87
N ARG A 445 3.32 27.18 -15.84
CA ARG A 445 3.16 28.23 -16.87
C ARG A 445 1.92 28.01 -17.75
N ARG A 446 1.54 26.75 -18.00
CA ARG A 446 0.33 26.41 -18.77
C ARG A 446 -0.93 26.72 -17.95
N TRP A 447 -0.97 26.36 -16.68
CA TRP A 447 -2.13 26.61 -15.80
C TRP A 447 -2.38 28.09 -15.50
N THR A 448 -1.33 28.90 -15.61
CA THR A 448 -1.35 30.34 -15.31
C THR A 448 -1.58 31.23 -16.52
N GLN A 449 -1.81 30.66 -17.71
CA GLN A 449 -2.14 31.44 -18.89
C GLN A 449 -3.43 32.25 -18.66
N PRO A 450 -3.46 33.54 -19.04
CA PRO A 450 -4.61 34.38 -18.82
C PRO A 450 -5.81 33.89 -19.64
N VAL A 451 -6.94 33.67 -18.96
CA VAL A 451 -8.21 33.31 -19.61
C VAL A 451 -9.07 34.57 -19.73
N LYS A 452 -9.42 34.94 -20.98
CA LYS A 452 -10.22 36.14 -21.27
C LYS A 452 -11.53 36.12 -20.48
N GLY A 453 -11.79 37.19 -19.73
CA GLY A 453 -13.02 37.35 -18.93
C GLY A 453 -13.04 36.60 -17.60
N LYS A 454 -11.98 35.86 -17.23
CA LYS A 454 -11.91 35.11 -15.96
C LYS A 454 -10.55 35.32 -15.26
N PRO A 455 -10.36 36.45 -14.55
CA PRO A 455 -9.06 36.82 -13.98
C PRO A 455 -8.54 35.86 -12.90
N ASN A 456 -9.43 35.13 -12.20
CA ASN A 456 -9.07 34.20 -11.13
C ASN A 456 -8.98 32.73 -11.58
N GLN A 457 -9.17 32.44 -12.88
CA GLN A 457 -9.23 31.06 -13.38
C GLN A 457 -7.93 30.28 -13.14
N TRP A 458 -6.78 30.96 -13.14
CA TRP A 458 -5.48 30.33 -12.88
C TRP A 458 -5.40 29.74 -11.47
N VAL A 459 -6.06 30.34 -10.48
CA VAL A 459 -6.13 29.81 -9.11
C VAL A 459 -6.86 28.47 -9.13
N ASP A 460 -8.03 28.42 -9.78
CA ASP A 460 -8.80 27.19 -9.92
C ASP A 460 -8.02 26.11 -10.67
N ASN A 461 -7.27 26.47 -11.71
CA ASN A 461 -6.44 25.51 -12.45
C ASN A 461 -5.36 24.88 -11.57
N ILE A 462 -4.69 25.67 -10.73
CA ILE A 462 -3.68 25.18 -9.78
C ILE A 462 -4.31 24.25 -8.74
N TYR A 463 -5.42 24.67 -8.13
CA TYR A 463 -6.15 23.83 -7.16
C TYR A 463 -6.66 22.53 -7.80
N GLN A 464 -7.17 22.58 -9.03
CA GLN A 464 -7.66 21.41 -9.73
C GLN A 464 -6.52 20.44 -10.06
N ALA A 465 -5.36 20.95 -10.50
CA ALA A 465 -4.20 20.12 -10.81
C ALA A 465 -3.56 19.51 -9.55
N MET A 466 -3.40 20.30 -8.49
CA MET A 466 -2.64 19.88 -7.31
C MET A 466 -3.49 19.18 -6.25
N LEU A 467 -4.78 19.52 -6.13
CA LEU A 467 -5.70 19.04 -5.09
C LEU A 467 -6.97 18.39 -5.64
N SER A 468 -7.15 18.36 -6.97
CA SER A 468 -8.32 17.73 -7.62
C SER A 468 -9.67 18.36 -7.25
N ARG A 469 -9.67 19.62 -6.83
CA ARG A 469 -10.85 20.44 -6.53
C ARG A 469 -10.66 21.87 -7.00
N LYS A 470 -11.75 22.62 -7.12
CA LYS A 470 -11.69 24.07 -7.32
C LYS A 470 -11.33 24.81 -6.03
N ALA A 471 -10.82 26.03 -6.18
CA ALA A 471 -10.57 26.88 -5.04
C ALA A 471 -11.90 27.39 -4.46
N THR A 472 -11.94 27.57 -3.16
CA THR A 472 -13.09 28.20 -2.49
C THR A 472 -13.02 29.72 -2.66
N ASN A 473 -14.16 30.40 -2.54
CA ASN A 473 -14.19 31.88 -2.60
C ASN A 473 -13.30 32.53 -1.54
N ALA A 474 -13.15 31.89 -0.36
CA ALA A 474 -12.27 32.36 0.69
C ALA A 474 -10.78 32.25 0.31
N GLU A 475 -10.38 31.14 -0.32
CA GLU A 475 -9.01 30.95 -0.83
C GLU A 475 -8.69 31.95 -1.96
N ILE A 476 -9.62 32.14 -2.90
CA ILE A 476 -9.48 33.13 -3.97
C ILE A 476 -9.34 34.55 -3.40
N ALA A 477 -10.14 34.90 -2.38
CA ALA A 477 -10.04 36.19 -1.71
C ALA A 477 -8.69 36.37 -0.99
N ALA A 478 -8.20 35.33 -0.31
CA ALA A 478 -6.91 35.35 0.37
C ALA A 478 -5.75 35.58 -0.60
N ILE A 479 -5.75 34.90 -1.75
CA ILE A 479 -4.73 35.06 -2.79
C ILE A 479 -4.77 36.47 -3.40
N ASN A 480 -5.97 36.99 -3.68
CA ASN A 480 -6.12 38.35 -4.19
C ASN A 480 -5.66 39.42 -3.19
N ASN A 481 -5.86 39.19 -1.90
CA ASN A 481 -5.35 40.07 -0.85
C ASN A 481 -3.81 40.00 -0.77
N TYR A 482 -3.25 38.80 -0.86
CA TYR A 482 -1.80 38.59 -0.88
C TYR A 482 -1.15 39.33 -2.06
N ILE A 483 -1.69 39.20 -3.28
CA ILE A 483 -1.19 39.90 -4.47
C ILE A 483 -1.17 41.42 -4.26
N LYS A 484 -2.24 41.98 -3.68
CA LYS A 484 -2.34 43.42 -3.39
C LYS A 484 -1.33 43.88 -2.33
N GLN A 485 -1.19 43.13 -1.23
CA GLN A 485 -0.33 43.49 -0.11
C GLN A 485 1.16 43.34 -0.46
N ALA A 486 1.53 42.24 -1.10
CA ALA A 486 2.92 41.95 -1.48
C ALA A 486 3.37 42.72 -2.73
N LYS A 487 2.45 43.37 -3.46
CA LYS A 487 2.69 44.03 -4.76
C LYS A 487 3.41 43.09 -5.76
N THR A 488 3.06 41.81 -5.71
CA THR A 488 3.73 40.77 -6.49
C THR A 488 3.04 40.52 -7.83
N SER A 489 3.76 39.96 -8.81
CA SER A 489 3.19 39.62 -10.11
C SER A 489 2.28 38.37 -10.00
N THR A 490 1.36 38.18 -10.95
CA THR A 490 0.56 36.93 -11.01
C THR A 490 1.43 35.69 -11.14
N ARG A 491 2.58 35.81 -11.81
CA ARG A 491 3.55 34.73 -11.96
C ARG A 491 4.15 34.35 -10.61
N ASP A 492 4.65 35.32 -9.86
CA ASP A 492 5.28 35.06 -8.56
C ASP A 492 4.26 34.56 -7.56
N ALA A 493 3.06 35.16 -7.52
CA ALA A 493 1.96 34.66 -6.70
C ALA A 493 1.56 33.20 -7.04
N SER A 494 1.68 32.78 -8.31
CA SER A 494 1.41 31.40 -8.69
C SER A 494 2.47 30.41 -8.20
N LEU A 495 3.74 30.84 -8.15
CA LEU A 495 4.83 30.06 -7.60
C LEU A 495 4.66 29.92 -6.08
N ASP A 496 4.34 31.02 -5.40
CA ASP A 496 4.11 31.03 -3.96
C ASP A 496 2.87 30.20 -3.57
N LEU A 497 1.80 30.27 -4.37
CA LEU A 497 0.62 29.44 -4.17
C LEU A 497 0.94 27.95 -4.33
N ALA A 498 1.64 27.56 -5.39
CA ALA A 498 2.04 26.17 -5.60
C ALA A 498 2.94 25.68 -4.45
N TRP A 499 3.92 26.49 -4.02
CA TRP A 499 4.77 26.22 -2.88
C TRP A 499 3.97 26.00 -1.59
N ALA A 500 3.01 26.89 -1.31
CA ALA A 500 2.14 26.80 -0.14
C ALA A 500 1.27 25.54 -0.17
N ILE A 501 0.74 25.16 -1.34
CA ILE A 501 -0.07 23.94 -1.49
C ILE A 501 0.79 22.69 -1.24
N ILE A 502 2.01 22.60 -1.80
CA ILE A 502 2.90 21.44 -1.57
C ILE A 502 3.24 21.27 -0.09
N ASN A 503 3.39 22.38 0.63
CA ASN A 503 3.66 22.38 2.07
C ASN A 503 2.40 22.20 2.93
N SER A 504 1.23 22.08 2.33
CA SER A 504 -0.03 21.87 3.05
C SER A 504 -0.27 20.40 3.40
N LYS A 505 -1.01 20.17 4.49
CA LYS A 505 -1.47 18.83 4.88
C LYS A 505 -2.42 18.23 3.83
N GLU A 506 -3.20 19.05 3.13
CA GLU A 506 -4.13 18.56 2.11
C GLU A 506 -3.40 17.93 0.92
N PHE A 507 -2.24 18.47 0.56
CA PHE A 507 -1.42 17.92 -0.51
C PHE A 507 -0.68 16.66 -0.08
N GLN A 508 0.04 16.73 1.05
CA GLN A 508 0.98 15.70 1.49
C GLN A 508 0.33 14.41 1.98
N TYR A 509 -0.96 14.45 2.34
CA TYR A 509 -1.66 13.33 2.97
C TYR A 509 -2.84 12.83 2.13
N LYS A 510 -3.00 11.51 2.11
CA LYS A 510 -4.22 10.83 1.67
C LYS A 510 -5.27 11.00 2.77
N HIS A 511 -6.43 11.56 2.42
CA HIS A 511 -7.45 11.97 3.37
C HIS A 511 -8.86 11.74 2.84
#